data_AF-A0A2C9KY59-F1
#
_entry.id   AF-A0A2C9KY59-F1
#
_cell.length_a   1.000
_cell.length_b   1.000
_cell.length_c   1.000
_cell.angle_alpha   90.00
_cell.angle_beta   90.00
_cell.angle_gamma   90.00
#
_symmetry.space_group_name_H-M   'P 1'
#
loop_
_entity.id
_entity.type
_entity.pdbx_description
1 polymer ?
#
loop_
_entity_poly.entity_id
_entity_poly.type
_entity_poly.pdbx_seq_one_letter_code
_entity_poly.pdbx_strand_id
1 'polypeptide(L)'
;MAEIQKGIRSGKYLQGTILISRENYLEANVSIRDKDQMVFVQGLQNLNRAVNDDVVVIEILSESEWSCPSSMVLAEDEGKDEEDEENRGLNDSEKLIQNKVPRELRQPTGRVVGIVKRNWRQYCGILQPSILKEVMCF
;
A
#
# COMPACT_ATOMS: atom_id res chain seq x y z
N MET A 1 -1.93 10.10 -19.93
CA MET A 1 -0.45 9.96 -19.98
C MET A 1 0.30 11.28 -20.07
N ALA A 2 -0.15 12.26 -20.87
CA ALA A 2 0.56 13.54 -20.99
C ALA A 2 0.74 14.28 -19.65
N GLU A 3 -0.24 14.22 -18.75
CA GLU A 3 -0.18 14.85 -17.43
C GLU A 3 0.87 14.23 -16.51
N ILE A 4 0.91 12.90 -16.45
CA ILE A 4 1.91 12.15 -15.67
C ILE A 4 3.32 12.44 -16.19
N GLN A 5 3.51 12.45 -17.52
CA GLN A 5 4.82 12.78 -18.11
C GLN A 5 5.25 14.22 -17.85
N LYS A 6 4.32 15.19 -17.91
CA LYS A 6 4.59 16.58 -17.53
C LYS A 6 4.96 16.69 -16.05
N GLY A 7 4.25 15.99 -15.17
CA GLY A 7 4.51 16.01 -13.74
C GLY A 7 5.81 15.30 -13.32
N ILE A 8 6.25 14.29 -14.07
CA ILE A 8 7.60 13.70 -13.92
C ILE A 8 8.66 14.73 -14.33
N ARG A 9 8.49 15.40 -15.49
CA ARG A 9 9.43 16.44 -15.95
C ARG A 9 9.50 17.65 -15.02
N SER A 10 8.38 18.00 -14.39
CA SER A 10 8.33 19.09 -13.41
C SER A 10 8.85 18.66 -12.03
N GLY A 11 9.18 17.39 -11.82
CA GLY A 11 9.63 16.85 -10.54
C GLY A 11 8.54 16.76 -9.47
N LYS A 12 7.26 16.93 -9.84
CA LYS A 12 6.12 16.80 -8.92
C LYS A 12 5.86 15.33 -8.58
N TYR A 13 5.99 14.46 -9.58
CA TYR A 13 5.85 13.03 -9.42
C TYR A 13 7.19 12.34 -9.51
N LEU A 14 7.36 11.29 -8.71
CA LEU A 14 8.56 10.46 -8.70
C LEU A 14 8.26 9.12 -9.33
N GLN A 15 9.19 8.63 -10.13
CA GLN A 15 9.09 7.29 -10.71
C GLN A 15 9.93 6.32 -9.90
N GLY A 16 9.39 5.14 -9.64
CA GLY A 16 10.06 4.11 -8.86
C GLY A 16 9.54 2.72 -9.16
N THR A 17 10.20 1.72 -8.58
CA THR A 17 9.71 0.34 -8.58
C THR A 17 9.01 0.08 -7.25
N ILE A 18 7.79 -0.47 -7.31
CA ILE A 18 7.05 -0.85 -6.11
C ILE A 18 7.46 -2.24 -5.63
N LEU A 19 7.66 -2.36 -4.33
CA LEU A 19 8.00 -3.58 -3.62
C LEU A 19 6.93 -3.84 -2.57
N ILE A 20 6.04 -4.79 -2.86
CA ILE A 20 4.95 -5.15 -1.94
C ILE A 20 5.52 -6.10 -0.89
N SER A 21 5.17 -5.87 0.38
CA SER A 21 5.56 -6.74 1.49
C SER A 21 4.92 -8.13 1.34
N ARG A 22 5.66 -9.18 1.70
CA ARG A 22 5.15 -10.56 1.63
C ARG A 22 4.21 -10.90 2.78
N GLU A 23 4.45 -10.27 3.92
CA GLU A 23 3.70 -10.48 5.16
C GLU A 23 2.42 -9.65 5.20
N ASN A 24 2.43 -8.48 4.54
CA ASN A 24 1.29 -7.58 4.51
C ASN A 24 1.04 -7.08 3.08
N TYR A 25 -0.13 -7.43 2.52
CA TYR A 25 -0.54 -7.01 1.17
C TYR A 25 -1.07 -5.57 1.12
N LEU A 26 -1.34 -4.96 2.28
CA LEU A 26 -1.78 -3.58 2.40
C LEU A 26 -0.60 -2.60 2.46
N GLU A 27 0.63 -3.10 2.56
CA GLU A 27 1.84 -2.30 2.69
C GLU A 27 2.80 -2.54 1.53
N ALA A 28 3.40 -1.46 1.03
CA ALA A 28 4.44 -1.52 0.04
C ALA A 28 5.48 -0.41 0.25
N ASN A 29 6.68 -0.68 -0.24
CA ASN A 29 7.77 0.28 -0.31
C ASN A 29 8.08 0.58 -1.78
N VAL A 30 8.22 1.84 -2.13
CA VAL A 30 8.58 2.27 -3.48
C VAL A 30 10.02 2.76 -3.47
N SER A 31 10.87 2.09 -4.22
CA SER A 31 12.25 2.52 -4.45
C SER A 31 12.24 3.57 -5.57
N ILE A 32 12.56 4.82 -5.22
CA ILE A 32 12.62 5.91 -6.19
C ILE A 32 13.89 5.74 -7.03
N ARG A 33 13.79 5.97 -8.35
CA ARG A 33 14.97 5.86 -9.23
C ARG A 33 15.91 7.06 -9.13
N ASP A 34 15.36 8.25 -8.87
CA ASP A 34 16.07 9.53 -8.77
C ASP A 34 16.74 9.77 -7.41
N LYS A 35 16.23 9.12 -6.34
CA LYS A 35 16.73 9.26 -4.97
C LYS A 35 16.86 7.86 -4.41
N ASP A 36 17.99 7.55 -3.78
CA ASP A 36 18.21 6.28 -3.06
C ASP A 36 17.43 6.29 -1.72
N GLN A 37 16.13 6.59 -1.80
CA GLN A 37 15.22 6.67 -0.69
C GLN A 37 13.98 5.84 -1.01
N MET A 38 13.50 5.14 0.00
CA MET A 38 12.27 4.36 -0.07
C MET A 38 11.11 5.21 0.45
N VAL A 39 10.00 5.18 -0.28
CA VAL A 39 8.74 5.82 0.12
C VAL A 39 7.75 4.73 0.49
N PHE A 40 7.13 4.89 1.66
CA PHE A 40 6.14 3.95 2.16
C PHE A 40 4.77 4.22 1.51
N VAL A 41 4.02 3.17 1.20
CA VAL A 41 2.66 3.26 0.65
C VAL A 41 1.78 2.29 1.43
N GLN A 42 0.76 2.83 2.08
CA GLN A 42 -0.18 2.06 2.89
C GLN A 42 -1.59 2.13 2.32
N GLY A 43 -2.27 0.99 2.27
CA GLY A 43 -3.67 0.84 1.90
C GLY A 43 -3.92 0.58 0.41
N LEU A 44 -5.00 -0.16 0.13
CA LEU A 44 -5.40 -0.55 -1.24
C LEU A 44 -5.69 0.65 -2.15
N GLN A 45 -6.27 1.72 -1.59
CA GLN A 45 -6.59 2.94 -2.34
C GLN A 45 -5.32 3.66 -2.82
N ASN A 46 -4.25 3.60 -2.03
CA ASN A 46 -2.99 4.24 -2.34
C ASN A 46 -2.09 3.37 -3.22
N LEU A 47 -2.21 2.05 -3.15
CA LEU A 47 -1.54 1.08 -4.01
C LEU A 47 -2.02 1.11 -5.47
N ASN A 48 -3.26 1.54 -5.72
CA ASN A 48 -3.84 1.72 -7.06
C ASN A 48 -3.62 0.50 -8.00
N ARG A 49 -3.96 -0.70 -7.51
CA ARG A 49 -3.83 -1.98 -8.25
C ARG A 49 -2.41 -2.28 -8.78
N ALA A 50 -1.38 -1.66 -8.20
CA ALA A 50 0.00 -1.97 -8.54
C ALA A 50 0.35 -3.40 -8.07
N VAL A 51 1.14 -4.11 -8.87
CA VAL A 51 1.67 -5.43 -8.55
C VAL A 51 3.13 -5.29 -8.15
N ASN A 52 3.64 -6.27 -7.39
CA ASN A 52 5.05 -6.30 -7.00
C ASN A 52 5.97 -6.19 -8.24
N ASP A 53 7.00 -5.35 -8.13
CA ASP A 53 8.01 -5.09 -9.14
C ASP A 53 7.47 -4.32 -10.38
N ASP A 54 6.26 -3.75 -10.29
CA ASP A 54 5.77 -2.77 -11.26
C ASP A 54 6.55 -1.45 -11.18
N VAL A 55 6.75 -0.81 -12.34
CA VAL A 55 7.28 0.55 -12.38
C VAL A 55 6.12 1.53 -12.29
N VAL A 56 6.07 2.25 -11.18
CA VAL A 56 4.97 3.13 -10.80
C VAL A 56 5.42 4.58 -10.71
N VAL A 57 4.44 5.48 -10.79
CA VAL A 57 4.60 6.90 -10.53
C VAL A 57 3.88 7.22 -9.24
N ILE A 58 4.59 7.82 -8.30
CA ILE A 58 4.09 8.20 -6.98
C ILE A 58 4.04 9.71 -6.81
N GLU A 59 3.08 10.15 -6.01
CA GLU A 59 3.01 11.48 -5.42
C GLU A 59 3.26 11.34 -3.93
N ILE A 60 4.17 12.14 -3.38
CA ILE A 60 4.43 12.17 -1.94
C ILE A 60 3.28 12.92 -1.26
N LEU A 61 2.74 12.34 -0.20
CA LEU A 61 1.71 12.96 0.63
C LEU A 61 2.34 13.94 1.62
N SER A 62 1.50 14.81 2.19
CA SER A 62 1.95 15.81 3.16
C SER A 62 2.50 15.13 4.42
N GLU A 63 3.43 15.78 5.13
CA GLU A 63 4.04 15.24 6.37
C GLU A 63 3.02 14.86 7.45
N SER A 64 1.85 15.50 7.42
CA SER A 64 0.72 15.19 8.32
C SER A 64 0.14 13.78 8.10
N GLU A 65 0.26 13.23 6.89
CA GLU A 65 -0.28 11.92 6.50
C GLU A 65 0.83 10.85 6.42
N TRP A 66 2.06 11.17 6.87
CA TRP A 66 3.14 10.21 6.93
C TRP A 66 2.84 9.14 7.97
N SER A 67 2.88 7.90 7.50
CA SER A 67 2.52 6.70 8.23
C SER A 67 3.77 5.90 8.59
N CYS A 68 3.61 4.97 9.54
CA CYS A 68 4.67 4.09 10.00
C CYS A 68 4.30 2.64 9.70
N PRO A 69 5.27 1.76 9.44
CA PRO A 69 5.02 0.34 9.20
C PRO A 69 4.36 -0.34 10.39
N SER A 70 3.37 -1.21 10.13
CA SER A 70 2.57 -1.89 11.16
C SER A 70 3.42 -2.72 12.13
N SER A 71 4.56 -3.27 11.67
CA SER A 71 5.50 -4.01 12.53
C SER A 71 6.05 -3.20 13.71
N MET A 72 6.07 -1.87 13.63
CA MET A 72 6.53 -1.01 14.73
C MET A 72 5.40 -0.67 15.71
N VAL A 73 4.13 -0.83 15.29
CA VAL A 73 2.95 -0.55 16.12
C VAL A 73 2.63 -1.73 17.04
N LEU A 74 2.89 -2.96 16.59
CA LEU A 74 2.64 -4.18 17.38
C LEU A 74 3.53 -4.33 18.62
N ALA A 75 4.64 -3.58 18.72
CA ALA A 75 5.56 -3.69 19.84
C ALA A 75 5.10 -2.95 21.11
N GLU A 76 4.08 -2.07 21.02
CA GLU A 76 3.59 -1.28 22.17
C GLU A 76 2.20 -1.71 22.68
N ASP A 77 1.51 -2.66 22.02
CA ASP A 77 0.15 -3.08 22.41
C ASP A 77 0.10 -4.58 22.73
N GLU A 78 0.67 -4.98 23.87
CA GLU A 78 0.33 -6.24 24.55
C GLU A 78 -1.04 -6.15 25.26
N GLY A 79 -2.10 -5.77 24.54
CA GLY A 79 -3.44 -5.95 25.11
C GLY A 79 -4.59 -5.21 24.42
N LYS A 80 -5.22 -5.88 23.44
CA LYS A 80 -6.60 -6.41 23.55
C LYS A 80 -7.04 -7.10 22.27
N ASP A 81 -7.58 -8.31 22.44
CA ASP A 81 -8.45 -8.99 21.48
C ASP A 81 -9.63 -8.09 21.06
N GLU A 82 -10.06 -8.18 19.80
CA GLU A 82 -11.37 -8.74 19.46
C GLU A 82 -11.50 -8.92 17.94
N GLU A 83 -12.03 -10.09 17.57
CA GLU A 83 -12.30 -10.57 16.21
C GLU A 83 -13.49 -9.83 15.56
N ASP A 84 -13.50 -9.89 14.23
CA ASP A 84 -14.63 -9.60 13.32
C ASP A 84 -15.23 -8.18 13.29
N GLU A 85 -14.96 -7.43 12.20
CA GLU A 85 -16.08 -6.84 11.46
C GLU A 85 -15.78 -6.53 9.98
N GLU A 86 -16.81 -6.83 9.21
CA GLU A 86 -16.90 -6.90 7.76
C GLU A 86 -16.91 -5.50 7.11
N ASN A 87 -15.95 -5.25 6.21
CA ASN A 87 -16.10 -4.46 4.98
C ASN A 87 -16.72 -3.03 4.99
N ARG A 88 -16.93 -2.31 6.10
CA ARG A 88 -17.39 -0.89 6.00
C ARG A 88 -16.85 0.00 7.11
N GLY A 89 -15.63 0.52 6.94
CA GLY A 89 -15.16 1.65 7.76
C GLY A 89 -13.66 1.79 8.03
N LEU A 90 -12.78 1.12 7.29
CA LEU A 90 -11.32 1.12 7.55
C LEU A 90 -10.66 2.52 7.55
N ASN A 91 -11.32 3.54 6.99
CA ASN A 91 -10.78 4.89 6.91
C ASN A 91 -10.76 5.65 8.25
N ASP A 92 -11.60 5.28 9.23
CA ASP A 92 -11.67 6.00 10.51
C ASP A 92 -10.75 5.41 11.58
N SER A 93 -10.53 4.10 11.57
CA SER A 93 -9.60 3.44 12.50
C SER A 93 -8.13 3.77 12.18
N GLU A 94 -7.77 3.85 10.89
CA GLU A 94 -6.41 4.19 10.44
C GLU A 94 -5.99 5.61 10.90
N LYS A 95 -6.94 6.56 10.90
CA LYS A 95 -6.70 7.95 11.32
C LYS A 95 -6.47 8.09 12.83
N LEU A 96 -7.05 7.20 13.64
CA LEU A 96 -6.85 7.18 15.09
C LEU A 96 -5.45 6.68 15.45
N ILE A 97 -4.92 5.72 14.68
CA ILE A 97 -3.56 5.16 14.87
C ILE A 97 -2.49 6.19 14.47
N GLN A 98 -2.70 6.93 13.37
CA GLN A 98 -1.77 7.96 12.88
C GLN A 98 -1.49 9.10 13.88
N ASN A 99 -2.41 9.37 14.81
CA ASN A 99 -2.23 10.41 15.83
C ASN A 99 -1.38 9.98 17.04
N LYS A 100 -1.09 8.68 17.21
CA LYS A 100 -0.27 8.18 18.33
C LYS A 100 1.20 7.92 17.98
N VAL A 101 1.57 7.91 16.70
CA VAL A 101 2.92 7.48 16.30
C VAL A 101 3.95 8.62 16.39
N PRO A 102 5.11 8.41 17.06
CA PRO A 102 6.18 9.41 17.18
C PRO A 102 6.67 9.92 15.83
N ARG A 103 6.96 11.23 15.73
CA ARG A 103 7.45 11.86 14.49
C ARG A 103 8.76 11.26 13.96
N GLU A 104 9.58 10.70 14.85
CA GLU A 104 10.90 10.14 14.52
C GLU A 104 10.81 8.80 13.76
N LEU A 105 9.66 8.12 13.82
CA LEU A 105 9.43 6.83 13.15
C LEU A 105 8.66 6.99 11.83
N ARG A 106 8.19 8.20 11.50
CA ARG A 106 7.36 8.46 10.32
C ARG A 106 8.21 8.42 9.06
N GLN A 107 7.89 7.48 8.18
CA GLN A 107 8.53 7.38 6.88
C GLN A 107 7.75 8.22 5.86
N PRO A 108 8.44 8.81 4.85
CA PRO A 108 7.77 9.55 3.80
C PRO A 108 6.75 8.64 3.14
N THR A 109 5.47 9.03 3.18
CA THR A 109 4.37 8.24 2.63
C THR A 109 3.93 8.80 1.29
N GLY A 110 3.61 7.92 0.35
CA GLY A 110 3.20 8.28 -0.99
C GLY A 110 1.94 7.56 -1.45
N ARG A 111 1.39 8.06 -2.55
CA ARG A 111 0.25 7.47 -3.26
C ARG A 111 0.63 7.19 -4.72
N VAL A 112 0.24 6.02 -5.22
CA VAL A 112 0.45 5.65 -6.62
C VAL A 112 -0.57 6.36 -7.51
N VAL A 113 -0.08 7.26 -8.37
CA VAL A 113 -0.89 8.03 -9.33
C VAL A 113 -1.07 7.25 -10.63
N GLY A 114 -0.08 6.45 -11.03
CA GLY A 114 -0.18 5.66 -12.24
C GLY A 114 0.91 4.59 -12.36
N ILE A 115 0.69 3.65 -13.28
CA ILE A 115 1.60 2.55 -13.57
C ILE A 115 2.22 2.79 -14.95
N VAL A 116 3.54 2.90 -15.01
CA VAL A 116 4.29 3.12 -16.26
C VAL A 116 4.53 1.81 -16.99
N LYS A 117 4.99 0.80 -16.24
CA LYS A 117 5.32 -0.53 -16.78
C LYS A 117 4.80 -1.58 -15.83
N ARG A 118 4.00 -2.50 -16.36
CA ARG A 118 3.54 -3.69 -15.64
C ARG A 118 4.50 -4.85 -15.81
N ASN A 119 4.68 -5.59 -14.73
CA ASN A 119 5.50 -6.78 -14.63
C ASN A 119 4.60 -8.03 -14.54
N TRP A 120 3.68 -8.16 -15.51
CA TRP A 120 2.81 -9.31 -15.58
C TRP A 120 3.60 -10.56 -15.93
N ARG A 121 3.62 -11.52 -15.00
CA ARG A 121 4.28 -12.81 -15.12
C ARG A 121 3.24 -13.92 -15.04
N GLN A 122 3.60 -15.09 -15.52
CA GLN A 122 2.79 -16.28 -15.29
C GLN A 122 2.88 -16.63 -13.81
N TYR A 123 1.76 -16.50 -13.11
CA TYR A 123 1.63 -16.93 -11.73
C TYR A 123 1.01 -18.33 -11.70
N CYS A 124 1.62 -19.23 -10.96
CA CYS A 124 1.04 -20.54 -10.67
C CYS A 124 0.11 -20.39 -9.47
N GLY A 125 -1.06 -21.01 -9.53
CA GLY A 125 -2.03 -21.00 -8.44
C GLY A 125 -2.86 -22.27 -8.45
N ILE A 126 -3.53 -22.53 -7.33
CA ILE A 126 -4.53 -23.60 -7.20
C ILE A 126 -5.92 -22.98 -7.09
N LEU A 127 -6.92 -23.68 -7.61
CA LEU A 127 -8.31 -23.24 -7.46
C LEU A 127 -8.73 -23.47 -6.01
N GLN A 128 -9.09 -22.38 -5.33
CA GLN A 128 -9.66 -22.48 -4.00
C GLN A 128 -11.10 -23.00 -4.13
N PRO A 129 -11.46 -24.12 -3.48
CA PRO A 129 -12.83 -24.63 -3.52
C PRO A 129 -13.77 -23.57 -2.94
N SER A 130 -14.93 -23.41 -3.57
CA SER A 130 -15.94 -22.47 -3.09
C SER A 130 -16.48 -22.91 -1.73
N ILE A 131 -16.64 -21.95 -0.83
CA ILE A 131 -17.20 -22.16 0.53
C ILE A 131 -18.73 -22.37 0.46
N LEU A 132 -19.34 -22.04 -0.68
CA LEU A 132 -20.73 -22.32 -0.97
C LEU A 132 -20.90 -23.82 -1.14
N LYS A 133 -21.39 -24.50 -0.10
CA LYS A 133 -21.94 -25.86 -0.22
C LYS A 133 -22.87 -25.87 -1.42
N GLU A 134 -22.65 -26.82 -2.33
CA GLU A 134 -23.63 -27.17 -3.36
C GLU A 134 -25.00 -27.33 -2.71
N VAL A 135 -25.83 -26.31 -2.83
CA VAL A 135 -27.27 -26.49 -2.62
C VAL A 135 -27.70 -27.28 -3.83
N MET A 136 -27.79 -28.61 -3.66
CA MET A 136 -28.44 -29.50 -4.61
C MET A 136 -29.84 -28.94 -4.92
N CYS A 137 -30.00 -28.29 -6.07
CA CYS A 137 -31.30 -28.13 -6.68
C CYS A 137 -31.67 -29.50 -7.27
N PHE A 138 -32.54 -30.22 -6.56
CA PHE A 138 -33.32 -31.33 -7.11
C PHE A 138 -34.53 -30.78 -7.88
#